data_AF-A0A523H4M6-F1
#
_entry.id   AF-A0A523H4M6-F1
#
_cell.length_a   1.000
_cell.length_b   1.000
_cell.length_c   1.000
_cell.angle_alpha   90.00
_cell.angle_beta   90.00
_cell.angle_gamma   90.00
#
_symmetry.space_group_name_H-M   'P 1'
#
loop_
_entity.id
_entity.type
_entity.pdbx_description
1 polymer ?
#
loop_
_entity_poly.entity_id
_entity_poly.type
_entity_poly.pdbx_seq_one_letter_code
_entity_poly.pdbx_strand_id
1 'polypeptide(L)'
;MKNYLWTIVLVASFTALVGCATQAPSGKDFNAVQLSTARYGQKVDTFVIVQDASSSMNGKYMGRSKFDIAKETLSRMNQTIPQLDFNVGLVAFSGGCFNDAEVLYGLAPYNRDDLSGGLAKLTCAGGMTPMNAGINHANSKLLTGLGLGQIAMFIVSDGISDASHPSGGNGGKTNALDAAKKLKDQLGDRVCIYPIQIGNEPDGEEFMDKLAKIGGCGFTSNAVEISSPKTMASYVIKTLLRPVRAALVADPADTSPEKITFSADALFDFDKAVLKSKGKQSLDNLTIKLGGVKYDVIVVVGYTDRIGSEDYNKQLSVRRANAVKSYLVSKGIDANDVFVDGKGEANPITGTTCIGKGMQTKALIACLQPDRRVEIEIAGAREAKW
;
A
#
# COMPACT_ATOMS: atom_id res chain seq x y z
N MET A 1 -17.12 -47.61 73.41
CA MET A 1 -15.80 -47.35 72.79
C MET A 1 -16.04 -46.41 71.61
N LYS A 2 -16.08 -45.10 71.88
CA LYS A 2 -15.01 -44.11 71.63
C LYS A 2 -14.71 -43.89 70.14
N ASN A 3 -15.19 -42.74 69.66
CA ASN A 3 -14.55 -41.77 68.76
C ASN A 3 -14.36 -42.22 67.30
N TYR A 4 -14.63 -41.43 66.26
CA TYR A 4 -14.24 -40.04 66.05
C TYR A 4 -15.18 -39.33 65.05
N LEU A 5 -15.59 -38.11 65.42
CA LEU A 5 -15.91 -37.00 64.52
C LEU A 5 -14.84 -36.90 63.41
N TRP A 6 -15.21 -36.54 62.19
CA TRP A 6 -14.48 -35.53 61.41
C TRP A 6 -15.41 -34.97 60.33
N THR A 7 -15.91 -33.77 60.60
CA THR A 7 -16.54 -32.83 59.67
C THR A 7 -15.54 -32.45 58.58
N ILE A 8 -15.80 -32.83 57.33
CA ILE A 8 -15.09 -32.30 56.17
C ILE A 8 -15.82 -31.03 55.75
N VAL A 9 -15.27 -29.88 56.14
CA VAL A 9 -15.65 -28.56 55.60
C VAL A 9 -14.97 -28.42 54.24
N LEU A 10 -15.73 -28.56 53.16
CA LEU A 10 -15.29 -28.23 51.80
C LEU A 10 -15.32 -26.70 51.64
N VAL A 11 -14.20 -26.04 51.92
CA VAL A 11 -14.00 -24.63 51.54
C VAL A 11 -13.75 -24.60 50.04
N ALA A 12 -14.80 -24.33 49.27
CA ALA A 12 -14.68 -23.99 47.85
C ALA A 12 -14.05 -22.60 47.74
N SER A 13 -12.71 -22.55 47.70
CA SER A 13 -11.95 -21.35 47.34
C SER A 13 -12.19 -21.05 45.86
N PHE A 14 -13.19 -20.23 45.57
CA PHE A 14 -13.45 -19.67 44.25
C PHE A 14 -12.44 -18.54 44.00
N THR A 15 -11.22 -18.90 43.64
CA THR A 15 -10.24 -17.93 43.10
C THR A 15 -10.68 -17.53 41.70
N ALA A 16 -11.46 -16.45 41.62
CA ALA A 16 -11.74 -15.75 40.38
C ALA A 16 -10.43 -15.14 39.85
N LEU A 17 -9.71 -15.91 39.04
CA LEU A 17 -8.69 -15.37 38.15
C LEU A 17 -9.41 -14.53 37.10
N VAL A 18 -9.54 -13.23 37.37
CA VAL A 18 -9.82 -12.22 36.33
C VAL A 18 -8.54 -12.08 35.51
N GLY A 19 -8.28 -13.09 34.69
CA GLY A 19 -7.38 -12.94 33.56
C GLY A 19 -8.12 -12.11 32.53
N CYS A 20 -7.69 -10.86 32.34
CA CYS A 20 -7.91 -10.17 31.06
C CYS A 20 -7.16 -10.96 29.98
N ALA A 21 -7.77 -12.05 29.51
CA ALA A 21 -7.41 -12.64 28.24
C ALA A 21 -7.83 -11.63 27.17
N THR A 22 -6.92 -10.76 26.77
CA THR A 22 -7.00 -10.10 25.48
C THR A 22 -6.94 -11.20 24.43
N GLN A 23 -8.11 -11.70 24.05
CA GLN A 23 -8.26 -12.48 22.83
C GLN A 23 -7.71 -11.61 21.69
N ALA A 24 -6.61 -12.07 21.10
CA ALA A 24 -6.14 -11.53 19.84
C ALA A 24 -7.30 -11.62 18.83
N PRO A 25 -7.58 -10.59 18.02
CA PRO A 25 -8.63 -10.66 17.02
C PRO A 25 -8.30 -11.79 16.05
N SER A 26 -9.01 -12.91 16.18
CA SER A 26 -9.06 -13.95 15.15
C SER A 26 -9.73 -13.33 13.92
N GLY A 27 -9.09 -13.42 12.74
CA GLY A 27 -9.54 -12.82 11.49
C GLY A 27 -10.88 -13.35 10.95
N LYS A 28 -12.00 -13.05 11.62
CA LYS A 28 -13.34 -13.47 11.20
C LYS A 28 -14.22 -12.35 10.63
N ASP A 29 -13.90 -11.07 10.87
CA ASP A 29 -14.74 -9.97 10.38
C ASP A 29 -13.95 -9.03 9.45
N PHE A 30 -13.53 -9.54 8.29
CA PHE A 30 -13.11 -8.67 7.17
C PHE A 30 -14.31 -8.45 6.25
N ASN A 31 -14.94 -7.28 6.35
CA ASN A 31 -16.02 -6.90 5.44
C ASN A 31 -15.44 -6.08 4.28
N ALA A 32 -15.11 -6.75 3.17
CA ALA A 32 -14.48 -6.13 2.00
C ALA A 32 -15.34 -5.00 1.42
N VAL A 33 -14.70 -3.86 1.12
CA VAL A 33 -15.37 -2.78 0.39
C VAL A 33 -15.68 -3.27 -1.03
N GLN A 34 -16.96 -3.21 -1.41
CA GLN A 34 -17.39 -3.62 -2.74
C GLN A 34 -17.07 -2.53 -3.77
N LEU A 35 -16.04 -2.77 -4.58
CA LEU A 35 -15.63 -1.88 -5.65
C LEU A 35 -16.54 -2.07 -6.88
N SER A 36 -17.20 -1.00 -7.32
CA SER A 36 -18.14 -1.06 -8.43
C SER A 36 -17.41 -1.04 -9.78
N THR A 37 -17.73 -2.00 -10.64
CA THR A 37 -17.26 -2.06 -12.04
C THR A 37 -17.81 -0.93 -12.91
N ALA A 38 -18.87 -0.24 -12.47
CA ALA A 38 -19.37 0.97 -13.13
C ALA A 38 -18.43 2.17 -12.91
N ARG A 39 -17.66 2.18 -11.82
CA ARG A 39 -16.72 3.26 -11.46
C ARG A 39 -15.28 2.92 -11.80
N TYR A 40 -14.93 1.64 -11.79
CA TYR A 40 -13.56 1.18 -11.96
C TYR A 40 -13.43 0.17 -13.08
N GLY A 41 -12.49 0.44 -13.98
CA GLY A 41 -12.05 -0.47 -15.02
C GLY A 41 -10.66 -0.97 -14.73
N GLN A 42 -10.22 -1.92 -15.53
CA GLN A 42 -8.89 -2.51 -15.41
C GLN A 42 -7.81 -1.49 -15.74
N LYS A 43 -6.87 -1.27 -14.82
CA LYS A 43 -5.58 -0.60 -15.08
C LYS A 43 -4.56 -1.58 -15.62
N VAL A 44 -4.66 -2.83 -15.19
CA VAL A 44 -3.83 -3.95 -15.65
C VAL A 44 -4.72 -5.06 -16.20
N ASP A 45 -4.23 -5.80 -17.18
CA ASP A 45 -4.92 -6.93 -17.79
C ASP A 45 -4.57 -8.24 -17.06
N THR A 46 -3.36 -8.32 -16.51
CA THR A 46 -2.84 -9.48 -15.79
C THR A 46 -2.29 -9.07 -14.43
N PHE A 47 -2.50 -9.91 -13.41
CA PHE A 47 -1.73 -9.81 -12.19
C PHE A 47 -1.21 -11.17 -11.74
N VAL A 48 0.01 -11.19 -11.21
CA VAL A 48 0.63 -12.41 -10.68
C VAL A 48 1.07 -12.18 -9.25
N ILE A 49 0.84 -13.17 -8.41
CA ILE A 49 1.26 -13.18 -7.02
C ILE A 49 2.46 -14.10 -6.90
N VAL A 50 3.54 -13.59 -6.32
CA VAL A 50 4.78 -14.32 -6.02
C VAL A 50 4.92 -14.33 -4.50
N GLN A 51 4.48 -15.42 -3.88
CA GLN A 51 4.39 -15.56 -2.43
C GLN A 51 5.63 -16.24 -1.85
N ASP A 52 6.24 -15.58 -0.88
CA ASP A 52 7.31 -16.14 -0.07
C ASP A 52 6.76 -17.17 0.93
N ALA A 53 7.35 -18.35 0.91
CA ALA A 53 7.07 -19.45 1.83
C ALA A 53 8.37 -20.01 2.40
N SER A 54 9.38 -19.17 2.58
CA SER A 54 10.65 -19.54 3.19
C SER A 54 10.56 -19.62 4.72
N SER A 55 11.64 -20.05 5.36
CA SER A 55 11.72 -20.13 6.82
C SER A 55 11.68 -18.77 7.52
N SER A 56 12.09 -17.66 6.89
CA SER A 56 11.97 -16.32 7.47
C SER A 56 10.49 -15.96 7.73
N MET A 57 9.59 -16.47 6.89
CA MET A 57 8.15 -16.29 7.01
C MET A 57 7.52 -17.07 8.18
N ASN A 58 8.24 -18.02 8.80
CA ASN A 58 7.82 -18.63 10.06
C ASN A 58 8.07 -17.74 11.28
N GLY A 59 8.87 -16.68 11.14
CA GLY A 59 9.07 -15.67 12.17
C GLY A 59 7.75 -15.08 12.65
N LYS A 60 7.71 -14.64 13.91
CA LYS A 60 6.52 -14.00 14.46
C LYS A 60 6.53 -12.51 14.20
N TYR A 61 5.38 -11.99 13.80
CA TYR A 61 5.10 -10.56 13.74
C TYR A 61 3.69 -10.33 14.30
N MET A 62 3.54 -9.36 15.20
CA MET A 62 2.27 -9.11 15.91
C MET A 62 1.67 -10.38 16.58
N GLY A 63 2.53 -11.26 17.10
CA GLY A 63 2.11 -12.50 17.78
C GLY A 63 1.68 -13.66 16.86
N ARG A 64 1.69 -13.47 15.54
CA ARG A 64 1.32 -14.48 14.53
C ARG A 64 2.49 -14.77 13.60
N SER A 65 2.47 -15.89 12.88
CA SER A 65 3.49 -16.13 11.86
C SER A 65 3.36 -15.10 10.72
N LYS A 66 4.48 -14.66 10.16
CA LYS A 66 4.47 -13.78 8.98
C LYS A 66 3.76 -14.44 7.80
N PHE A 67 3.92 -15.75 7.62
CA PHE A 67 3.25 -16.52 6.58
C PHE A 67 1.72 -16.45 6.70
N ASP A 68 1.16 -16.56 7.91
CA ASP A 68 -0.28 -16.42 8.12
C ASP A 68 -0.77 -15.00 7.81
N ILE A 69 0.02 -13.98 8.17
CA ILE A 69 -0.28 -12.58 7.85
C ILE A 69 -0.27 -12.36 6.34
N ALA A 70 0.69 -12.95 5.63
CA ALA A 70 0.77 -12.89 4.17
C ALA A 70 -0.46 -13.52 3.50
N LYS A 71 -0.82 -14.74 3.91
CA LYS A 71 -2.01 -15.44 3.41
C LYS A 71 -3.30 -14.65 3.67
N GLU A 72 -3.42 -14.10 4.87
CA GLU A 72 -4.58 -13.28 5.22
C GLU A 72 -4.64 -12.00 4.38
N THR A 73 -3.50 -11.34 4.16
CA THR A 73 -3.41 -10.15 3.31
C THR A 73 -3.87 -10.45 1.88
N LEU A 74 -3.41 -11.56 1.30
CA LEU A 74 -3.84 -12.02 -0.02
C LEU A 74 -5.32 -12.40 -0.06
N SER A 75 -5.85 -13.04 0.99
CA SER A 75 -7.27 -13.35 1.10
C SER A 75 -8.13 -12.07 1.12
N ARG A 76 -7.73 -11.08 1.93
CA ARG A 76 -8.40 -9.77 2.01
C ARG A 76 -8.36 -9.02 0.68
N MET A 77 -7.22 -9.07 -0.01
CA MET A 77 -7.08 -8.51 -1.35
C MET A 77 -8.02 -9.19 -2.34
N ASN A 78 -8.06 -10.52 -2.39
CA ASN A 78 -8.97 -11.29 -3.25
C ASN A 78 -10.46 -10.99 -2.98
N GLN A 79 -10.85 -10.85 -1.72
CA GLN A 79 -12.21 -10.45 -1.35
C GLN A 79 -12.57 -9.03 -1.84
N THR A 80 -11.58 -8.16 -2.03
CA THR A 80 -11.76 -6.74 -2.39
C THR A 80 -11.69 -6.50 -3.90
N ILE A 81 -10.97 -7.34 -4.66
CA ILE A 81 -10.86 -7.21 -6.11
C ILE A 81 -12.25 -7.41 -6.75
N PRO A 82 -12.74 -6.44 -7.57
CA PRO A 82 -13.99 -6.59 -8.29
C PRO A 82 -13.87 -7.63 -9.41
N GLN A 83 -14.98 -8.28 -9.75
CA GLN A 83 -15.03 -9.25 -10.84
C GLN A 83 -14.94 -8.51 -12.19
N LEU A 84 -13.72 -8.40 -12.71
CA LEU A 84 -13.37 -7.86 -14.02
C LEU A 84 -12.53 -8.89 -14.78
N ASP A 85 -12.27 -8.64 -16.06
CA ASP A 85 -11.63 -9.60 -16.99
C ASP A 85 -10.10 -9.68 -16.80
N PHE A 86 -9.63 -9.75 -15.54
CA PHE A 86 -8.21 -9.94 -15.27
C PHE A 86 -7.79 -11.37 -15.58
N ASN A 87 -6.52 -11.58 -15.91
CA ASN A 87 -5.87 -12.86 -15.73
C ASN A 87 -5.09 -12.87 -14.41
N VAL A 88 -5.15 -13.97 -13.67
CA VAL A 88 -4.41 -14.14 -12.42
C VAL A 88 -3.56 -15.40 -12.42
N GLY A 89 -2.38 -15.33 -11.81
CA GLY A 89 -1.53 -16.47 -11.50
C GLY A 89 -0.93 -16.37 -10.09
N LEU A 90 -0.61 -17.51 -9.48
CA LEU A 90 0.03 -17.61 -8.18
C LEU A 90 1.23 -18.55 -8.24
N VAL A 91 2.40 -18.03 -7.88
CA VAL A 91 3.63 -18.77 -7.63
C VAL A 91 3.96 -18.66 -6.15
N ALA A 92 4.39 -19.76 -5.54
CA ALA A 92 5.04 -19.75 -4.24
C ALA A 92 6.50 -20.15 -4.40
N PHE A 93 7.39 -19.59 -3.58
CA PHE A 93 8.81 -19.95 -3.58
C PHE A 93 9.31 -20.29 -2.18
N SER A 94 10.13 -21.34 -2.11
CA SER A 94 10.66 -21.90 -0.87
C SER A 94 11.64 -23.02 -1.21
N GLY A 95 12.84 -22.96 -0.64
CA GLY A 95 13.80 -24.06 -0.74
C GLY A 95 13.42 -25.31 0.06
N GLY A 96 12.36 -25.26 0.88
CA GLY A 96 11.92 -26.36 1.74
C GLY A 96 10.57 -26.97 1.34
N CYS A 97 9.65 -26.16 0.82
CA CYS A 97 8.28 -26.58 0.54
C CYS A 97 8.00 -26.82 -0.95
N PHE A 98 8.72 -26.16 -1.86
CA PHE A 98 8.30 -26.01 -3.26
C PHE A 98 9.41 -26.28 -4.30
N ASN A 99 10.47 -27.02 -3.93
CA ASN A 99 11.64 -27.24 -4.81
C ASN A 99 12.10 -25.91 -5.46
N ASP A 100 12.35 -24.92 -4.60
CA ASP A 100 12.62 -23.51 -4.89
C ASP A 100 11.42 -22.69 -5.37
N ALA A 101 10.61 -23.14 -6.33
CA ALA A 101 9.39 -22.43 -6.74
C ALA A 101 8.35 -23.32 -7.46
N GLU A 102 7.06 -23.07 -7.20
CA GLU A 102 5.94 -23.82 -7.77
C GLU A 102 4.77 -22.90 -8.15
N VAL A 103 4.12 -23.20 -9.29
CA VAL A 103 2.84 -22.58 -9.69
C VAL A 103 1.69 -23.25 -8.93
N LEU A 104 1.12 -22.54 -7.97
CA LEU A 104 -0.04 -23.03 -7.20
C LEU A 104 -1.37 -22.74 -7.90
N TYR A 105 -1.41 -21.68 -8.71
CA TYR A 105 -2.53 -21.30 -9.57
C TYR A 105 -1.99 -20.85 -10.93
N GLY A 106 -2.32 -21.59 -11.99
CA GLY A 106 -1.91 -21.27 -13.35
C GLY A 106 -2.56 -19.98 -13.85
N LEU A 107 -1.99 -19.39 -14.90
CA LEU A 107 -2.56 -18.17 -15.47
C LEU A 107 -3.94 -18.47 -16.05
N ALA A 108 -4.98 -17.89 -15.47
CA ALA A 108 -6.37 -18.10 -15.87
C ALA A 108 -7.19 -16.82 -15.63
N PRO A 109 -8.37 -16.69 -16.26
CA PRO A 109 -9.30 -15.61 -15.94
C PRO A 109 -9.56 -15.55 -14.43
N TYR A 110 -9.61 -14.33 -13.90
CA TYR A 110 -9.80 -14.10 -12.47
C TYR A 110 -11.19 -14.57 -12.05
N ASN A 111 -11.22 -15.45 -11.08
CA ASN A 111 -12.40 -15.83 -10.34
C ASN A 111 -12.01 -15.86 -8.86
N ARG A 112 -12.82 -15.23 -8.01
CA ARG A 112 -12.52 -15.07 -6.58
C ARG A 112 -12.39 -16.41 -5.87
N ASP A 113 -13.26 -17.37 -6.16
CA ASP A 113 -13.29 -18.66 -5.50
C ASP A 113 -12.12 -19.54 -5.97
N ASP A 114 -11.82 -19.50 -7.26
CA ASP A 114 -10.69 -20.23 -7.84
C ASP A 114 -9.34 -19.72 -7.29
N LEU A 115 -9.17 -18.39 -7.21
CA LEU A 115 -7.98 -17.80 -6.58
C LEU A 115 -7.92 -18.14 -5.08
N SER A 116 -9.06 -18.17 -4.38
CA SER A 116 -9.11 -18.61 -2.98
C SER A 116 -8.65 -20.06 -2.83
N GLY A 117 -9.04 -20.95 -3.76
CA GLY A 117 -8.55 -22.32 -3.83
C GLY A 117 -7.04 -22.41 -4.07
N GLY A 118 -6.50 -21.54 -4.93
CA GLY A 118 -5.05 -21.38 -5.13
C GLY A 118 -4.32 -20.96 -3.85
N LEU A 119 -4.83 -19.94 -3.15
CA LEU A 119 -4.28 -19.45 -1.88
C LEU A 119 -4.36 -20.51 -0.76
N ALA A 120 -5.36 -21.39 -0.79
CA ALA A 120 -5.48 -22.47 0.19
C ALA A 120 -4.35 -23.52 0.09
N LYS A 121 -3.69 -23.64 -1.07
CA LYS A 121 -2.52 -24.52 -1.27
C LYS A 121 -1.25 -24.04 -0.57
N LEU A 122 -1.22 -22.79 -0.09
CA LEU A 122 -0.13 -22.24 0.71
C LEU A 122 -0.19 -22.86 2.13
N THR A 123 0.33 -24.07 2.30
CA THR A 123 0.24 -24.82 3.58
C THR A 123 1.54 -24.92 4.34
N CYS A 124 2.66 -24.60 3.69
CA CYS A 124 4.00 -24.80 4.20
C CYS A 124 4.81 -23.52 4.04
N ALA A 125 5.59 -23.19 5.07
CA ALA A 125 6.68 -22.23 4.98
C ALA A 125 7.94 -22.84 5.62
N GLY A 126 9.08 -22.75 4.96
CA GLY A 126 10.31 -23.40 5.39
C GLY A 126 11.45 -23.31 4.38
N GLY A 127 12.63 -23.76 4.77
CA GLY A 127 13.83 -23.73 3.91
C GLY A 127 14.32 -22.32 3.57
N MET A 128 15.22 -22.25 2.60
CA MET A 128 15.83 -20.99 2.16
C MET A 128 14.83 -20.09 1.42
N THR A 129 15.20 -18.83 1.20
CA THR A 129 14.40 -17.79 0.51
C THR A 129 14.86 -17.54 -0.94
N PRO A 130 14.56 -18.43 -1.92
CA PRO A 130 14.98 -18.26 -3.31
C PRO A 130 14.03 -17.32 -4.08
N MET A 131 13.96 -16.05 -3.69
CA MET A 131 13.04 -15.09 -4.33
C MET A 131 13.31 -14.92 -5.83
N ASN A 132 14.57 -15.04 -6.26
CA ASN A 132 14.94 -15.08 -7.67
C ASN A 132 14.28 -16.26 -8.41
N ALA A 133 14.18 -17.43 -7.77
CA ALA A 133 13.48 -18.58 -8.34
C ALA A 133 11.99 -18.26 -8.49
N GLY A 134 11.35 -17.68 -7.47
CA GLY A 134 9.95 -17.24 -7.55
C GLY A 134 9.67 -16.29 -8.71
N ILE A 135 10.48 -15.22 -8.85
CA ILE A 135 10.35 -14.24 -9.94
C ILE A 135 10.58 -14.90 -11.31
N ASN A 136 11.66 -15.68 -11.47
CA ASN A 136 11.97 -16.36 -12.73
C ASN A 136 10.93 -17.42 -13.11
N HIS A 137 10.35 -18.09 -12.11
CA HIS A 137 9.33 -19.10 -12.31
C HIS A 137 8.01 -18.45 -12.74
N ALA A 138 7.59 -17.37 -12.09
CA ALA A 138 6.43 -16.58 -12.54
C ALA A 138 6.64 -16.06 -13.97
N ASN A 139 7.82 -15.52 -14.28
CA ASN A 139 8.15 -15.04 -15.61
C ASN A 139 8.04 -16.15 -16.67
N SER A 140 8.73 -17.27 -16.47
CA SER A 140 8.83 -18.35 -17.46
C SER A 140 7.57 -19.22 -17.58
N LYS A 141 6.75 -19.33 -16.53
CA LYS A 141 5.57 -20.19 -16.52
C LYS A 141 4.25 -19.46 -16.72
N LEU A 142 4.18 -18.19 -16.31
CA LEU A 142 2.93 -17.42 -16.36
C LEU A 142 3.01 -16.26 -17.35
N LEU A 143 4.19 -15.66 -17.57
CA LEU A 143 4.32 -14.41 -18.32
C LEU A 143 4.95 -14.58 -19.72
N THR A 144 4.90 -15.79 -20.28
CA THR A 144 5.46 -16.10 -21.61
C THR A 144 4.46 -16.00 -22.77
N GLY A 145 3.17 -15.82 -22.48
CA GLY A 145 2.10 -15.75 -23.49
C GLY A 145 2.00 -14.40 -24.21
N LEU A 146 1.48 -14.41 -25.45
CA LEU A 146 1.04 -13.20 -26.13
C LEU A 146 -0.26 -12.68 -25.48
N GLY A 147 -0.48 -11.36 -25.49
CA GLY A 147 -1.75 -10.78 -25.05
C GLY A 147 -1.90 -10.50 -23.54
N LEU A 148 -0.84 -10.61 -22.73
CA LEU A 148 -0.90 -10.37 -21.28
C LEU A 148 -1.21 -8.92 -20.85
N GLY A 149 -1.27 -7.98 -21.81
CA GLY A 149 -1.49 -6.55 -21.56
C GLY A 149 -0.53 -5.94 -20.53
N GLN A 150 -1.05 -5.02 -19.71
CA GLN A 150 -0.38 -4.45 -18.53
C GLN A 150 -0.42 -5.46 -17.37
N ILE A 151 0.67 -5.54 -16.61
CA ILE A 151 0.96 -6.59 -15.64
C ILE A 151 1.27 -5.97 -14.27
N ALA A 152 0.55 -6.40 -13.24
CA ALA A 152 0.91 -6.16 -11.84
C ALA A 152 1.53 -7.42 -11.22
N MET A 153 2.79 -7.36 -10.82
CA MET A 153 3.44 -8.44 -10.06
C MET A 153 3.48 -8.09 -8.58
N PHE A 154 2.74 -8.82 -7.76
CA PHE A 154 2.77 -8.70 -6.31
C PHE A 154 3.80 -9.65 -5.72
N ILE A 155 4.85 -9.12 -5.08
CA ILE A 155 5.84 -9.94 -4.37
C ILE A 155 5.54 -9.84 -2.88
N VAL A 156 5.12 -10.92 -2.24
CA VAL A 156 4.71 -10.91 -0.83
C VAL A 156 5.77 -11.62 -0.01
N SER A 157 6.54 -10.87 0.78
CA SER A 157 7.72 -11.37 1.50
C SER A 157 8.06 -10.45 2.66
N ASP A 158 8.87 -10.93 3.60
CA ASP A 158 9.51 -10.08 4.60
C ASP A 158 10.82 -9.45 4.10
N GLY A 159 11.22 -9.70 2.85
CA GLY A 159 12.40 -9.11 2.23
C GLY A 159 13.72 -9.61 2.86
N ILE A 160 13.65 -10.57 3.77
CA ILE A 160 14.81 -11.23 4.37
C ILE A 160 15.21 -12.36 3.42
N SER A 161 16.31 -12.19 2.71
CA SER A 161 16.94 -13.31 1.99
C SER A 161 18.14 -13.81 2.78
N ASP A 162 18.33 -15.12 2.84
CA ASP A 162 19.54 -15.71 3.39
C ASP A 162 20.77 -15.22 2.59
N ALA A 163 21.70 -14.54 3.25
CA ALA A 163 22.91 -14.01 2.63
C ALA A 163 23.95 -15.10 2.29
N SER A 164 23.77 -16.33 2.77
CA SER A 164 24.73 -17.43 2.67
C SER A 164 24.08 -18.73 2.20
N HIS A 165 24.40 -19.17 0.98
CA HIS A 165 24.07 -20.51 0.48
C HIS A 165 25.33 -21.42 0.56
N PRO A 166 25.32 -22.54 1.30
CA PRO A 166 26.49 -23.41 1.44
C PRO A 166 26.81 -24.30 0.23
N SER A 167 26.04 -24.23 -0.86
CA SER A 167 26.21 -25.08 -2.05
C SER A 167 26.62 -24.31 -3.31
N GLY A 168 27.04 -23.05 -3.20
CA GLY A 168 27.50 -22.25 -4.35
C GLY A 168 26.39 -21.81 -5.31
N GLY A 169 25.11 -21.94 -4.94
CA GLY A 169 23.96 -21.46 -5.70
C GLY A 169 23.55 -20.03 -5.33
N ASN A 170 23.18 -19.24 -6.32
CA ASN A 170 22.88 -17.82 -6.24
C ASN A 170 21.45 -17.53 -5.70
N GLY A 171 21.27 -17.49 -4.36
CA GLY A 171 19.98 -17.19 -3.69
C GLY A 171 19.86 -15.81 -3.01
N GLY A 172 20.96 -15.04 -2.91
CA GLY A 172 20.96 -13.76 -2.19
C GLY A 172 20.19 -12.61 -2.88
N LYS A 173 19.90 -11.52 -2.13
CA LYS A 173 19.21 -10.29 -2.58
C LYS A 173 19.62 -9.83 -3.99
N THR A 174 20.90 -9.85 -4.33
CA THR A 174 21.41 -9.47 -5.65
C THR A 174 20.77 -10.25 -6.79
N ASN A 175 20.60 -11.57 -6.63
CA ASN A 175 20.02 -12.42 -7.67
C ASN A 175 18.53 -12.16 -7.86
N ALA A 176 17.82 -11.78 -6.80
CA ALA A 176 16.42 -11.40 -6.89
C ALA A 176 16.27 -10.05 -7.61
N LEU A 177 17.15 -9.07 -7.34
CA LEU A 177 17.20 -7.84 -8.12
C LEU A 177 17.53 -8.10 -9.59
N ASP A 178 18.46 -9.01 -9.90
CA ASP A 178 18.80 -9.34 -11.29
C ASP A 178 17.68 -10.10 -12.01
N ALA A 179 16.95 -10.97 -11.30
CA ALA A 179 15.73 -11.59 -11.82
C ALA A 179 14.65 -10.54 -12.14
N ALA A 180 14.45 -9.56 -11.26
CA ALA A 180 13.53 -8.45 -11.49
C ALA A 180 13.97 -7.55 -12.66
N LYS A 181 15.27 -7.27 -12.81
CA LYS A 181 15.80 -6.53 -13.98
C LYS A 181 15.56 -7.31 -15.26
N LYS A 182 15.88 -8.59 -15.29
CA LYS A 182 15.62 -9.46 -16.45
C LYS A 182 14.15 -9.49 -16.83
N LEU A 183 13.26 -9.58 -15.85
CA LEU A 183 11.80 -9.47 -16.06
C LEU A 183 11.44 -8.11 -16.69
N LYS A 184 11.98 -7.01 -16.15
CA LYS A 184 11.75 -5.65 -16.66
C LYS A 184 12.30 -5.48 -18.08
N ASP A 185 13.46 -6.03 -18.39
CA ASP A 185 14.06 -5.98 -19.72
C ASP A 185 13.21 -6.73 -20.75
N GLN A 186 12.57 -7.84 -20.34
CA GLN A 186 11.71 -8.65 -21.22
C GLN A 186 10.31 -8.06 -21.42
N LEU A 187 9.71 -7.49 -20.38
CA LEU A 187 8.32 -7.01 -20.40
C LEU A 187 8.21 -5.48 -20.58
N GLY A 188 9.30 -4.75 -20.41
CA GLY A 188 9.36 -3.30 -20.52
C GLY A 188 8.39 -2.60 -19.57
N ASP A 189 7.70 -1.57 -20.06
CA ASP A 189 6.72 -0.80 -19.29
C ASP A 189 5.41 -1.53 -19.03
N ARG A 190 5.28 -2.76 -19.53
CA ARG A 190 4.10 -3.58 -19.26
C ARG A 190 4.09 -4.17 -17.86
N VAL A 191 5.19 -4.18 -17.12
CA VAL A 191 5.25 -4.77 -15.77
C VAL A 191 5.53 -3.72 -14.70
N CYS A 192 4.64 -3.67 -13.71
CA CYS A 192 4.87 -2.99 -12.43
C CYS A 192 5.07 -4.04 -11.34
N ILE A 193 6.04 -3.82 -10.46
CA ILE A 193 6.31 -4.68 -9.31
C ILE A 193 5.77 -3.98 -8.07
N TYR A 194 4.86 -4.62 -7.34
CA TYR A 194 4.20 -4.11 -6.13
C TYR A 194 4.54 -5.02 -4.94
N PRO A 195 5.69 -4.82 -4.29
CA PRO A 195 6.05 -5.59 -3.12
C PRO A 195 5.08 -5.33 -1.95
N ILE A 196 4.67 -6.39 -1.27
CA ILE A 196 3.91 -6.35 -0.02
C ILE A 196 4.84 -6.85 1.08
N GLN A 197 5.35 -5.93 1.89
CA GLN A 197 6.25 -6.21 2.99
C GLN A 197 5.48 -6.84 4.15
N ILE A 198 5.98 -7.96 4.65
CA ILE A 198 5.48 -8.63 5.84
C ILE A 198 6.49 -8.45 6.98
N GLY A 199 6.04 -7.97 8.14
CA GLY A 199 6.97 -7.59 9.20
C GLY A 199 7.43 -6.14 9.08
N ASN A 200 8.50 -5.80 9.77
CA ASN A 200 8.99 -4.43 9.95
C ASN A 200 10.53 -4.35 9.94
N GLU A 201 11.19 -5.32 9.30
CA GLU A 201 12.64 -5.35 9.20
C GLU A 201 13.15 -4.30 8.20
N PRO A 202 13.96 -3.31 8.64
CA PRO A 202 14.42 -2.22 7.78
C PRO A 202 15.19 -2.70 6.54
N ASP A 203 16.06 -3.69 6.70
CA ASP A 203 16.83 -4.28 5.60
C ASP A 203 15.94 -5.02 4.58
N GLY A 204 14.80 -5.55 5.05
CA GLY A 204 13.79 -6.18 4.21
C GLY A 204 13.01 -5.13 3.42
N GLU A 205 12.57 -4.07 4.10
CA GLU A 205 11.87 -2.94 3.50
C GLU A 205 12.72 -2.24 2.43
N GLU A 206 13.99 -1.93 2.72
CA GLU A 206 14.90 -1.31 1.75
C GLU A 206 15.10 -2.19 0.51
N PHE A 207 15.15 -3.50 0.70
CA PHE A 207 15.29 -4.46 -0.40
C PHE A 207 14.02 -4.53 -1.25
N MET A 208 12.84 -4.58 -0.64
CA MET A 208 11.56 -4.55 -1.35
C MET A 208 11.39 -3.26 -2.14
N ASP A 209 11.80 -2.11 -1.58
CA ASP A 209 11.81 -0.84 -2.30
C ASP A 209 12.72 -0.86 -3.54
N LYS A 210 13.86 -1.55 -3.48
CA LYS A 210 14.71 -1.75 -4.68
C LYS A 210 13.98 -2.54 -5.76
N LEU A 211 13.21 -3.57 -5.40
CA LEU A 211 12.38 -4.33 -6.36
C LEU A 211 11.30 -3.45 -7.00
N ALA A 212 10.59 -2.65 -6.21
CA ALA A 212 9.59 -1.70 -6.71
C ALA A 212 10.21 -0.68 -7.70
N LYS A 213 11.39 -0.15 -7.37
CA LYS A 213 12.14 0.79 -8.21
C LYS A 213 12.52 0.19 -9.56
N ILE A 214 12.92 -1.09 -9.60
CA ILE A 214 13.22 -1.80 -10.86
C ILE A 214 11.98 -1.86 -11.77
N GLY A 215 10.78 -2.02 -11.21
CA GLY A 215 9.54 -1.98 -11.98
C GLY A 215 9.25 -0.62 -12.63
N GLY A 216 9.74 0.49 -12.05
CA GLY A 216 9.59 1.86 -12.56
C GLY A 216 8.22 2.52 -12.31
N CYS A 217 7.18 1.73 -12.05
CA CYS A 217 5.81 2.18 -11.74
C CYS A 217 5.25 1.59 -10.44
N GLY A 218 6.07 0.79 -9.75
CA GLY A 218 5.76 0.09 -8.52
C GLY A 218 5.91 0.93 -7.25
N PHE A 219 5.43 0.40 -6.14
CA PHE A 219 5.72 0.89 -4.78
C PHE A 219 5.55 -0.25 -3.78
N THR A 220 6.27 -0.19 -2.68
CA THR A 220 6.12 -1.15 -1.57
C THR A 220 4.95 -0.73 -0.67
N SER A 221 4.27 -1.70 -0.07
CA SER A 221 3.28 -1.45 0.99
C SER A 221 3.45 -2.44 2.13
N ASN A 222 3.31 -1.99 3.36
CA ASN A 222 3.32 -2.90 4.51
C ASN A 222 1.94 -3.57 4.66
N ALA A 223 1.90 -4.87 4.93
CA ALA A 223 0.64 -5.60 5.12
C ALA A 223 -0.26 -5.01 6.22
N VAL A 224 0.33 -4.43 7.28
CA VAL A 224 -0.44 -3.80 8.36
C VAL A 224 -1.16 -2.55 7.88
N GLU A 225 -0.53 -1.75 7.01
CA GLU A 225 -1.10 -0.50 6.49
C GLU A 225 -2.28 -0.78 5.55
N ILE A 226 -2.24 -1.88 4.81
CA ILE A 226 -3.32 -2.30 3.90
C ILE A 226 -4.29 -3.31 4.54
N SER A 227 -4.23 -3.51 5.85
CA SER A 227 -5.00 -4.57 6.52
C SER A 227 -6.50 -4.28 6.65
N SER A 228 -6.93 -3.02 6.75
CA SER A 228 -8.35 -2.68 6.91
C SER A 228 -9.12 -2.79 5.58
N PRO A 229 -10.47 -2.99 5.59
CA PRO A 229 -11.24 -3.01 4.35
C PRO A 229 -11.05 -1.77 3.46
N LYS A 230 -11.01 -0.58 4.07
CA LYS A 230 -10.83 0.68 3.33
C LYS A 230 -9.42 0.78 2.74
N THR A 231 -8.38 0.49 3.53
CA THR A 231 -6.99 0.58 3.04
C THR A 231 -6.65 -0.49 2.01
N MET A 232 -7.22 -1.70 2.14
CA MET A 232 -7.14 -2.73 1.10
C MET A 232 -7.84 -2.29 -0.19
N ALA A 233 -9.01 -1.66 -0.10
CA ALA A 233 -9.72 -1.16 -1.28
C ALA A 233 -8.91 -0.08 -2.01
N SER A 234 -8.31 0.86 -1.28
CA SER A 234 -7.40 1.85 -1.85
C SER A 234 -6.17 1.20 -2.51
N TYR A 235 -5.61 0.17 -1.88
CA TYR A 235 -4.49 -0.59 -2.45
C TYR A 235 -4.87 -1.28 -3.76
N VAL A 236 -6.00 -2.00 -3.79
CA VAL A 236 -6.56 -2.62 -5.01
C VAL A 236 -6.82 -1.57 -6.08
N ILE A 237 -7.43 -0.43 -5.75
CA ILE A 237 -7.67 0.65 -6.71
C ILE A 237 -6.34 1.13 -7.31
N LYS A 238 -5.36 1.45 -6.47
CA LYS A 238 -4.08 2.02 -6.92
C LYS A 238 -3.26 1.05 -7.78
N THR A 239 -3.36 -0.24 -7.52
CA THR A 239 -2.52 -1.27 -8.17
C THR A 239 -3.18 -1.91 -9.38
N LEU A 240 -4.50 -2.16 -9.33
CA LEU A 240 -5.22 -2.96 -10.33
C LEU A 240 -6.25 -2.17 -11.13
N LEU A 241 -6.73 -1.04 -10.61
CA LEU A 241 -7.88 -0.34 -11.19
C LEU A 241 -7.52 1.06 -11.68
N ARG A 242 -8.32 1.54 -12.62
CA ARG A 242 -8.39 2.94 -13.03
C ARG A 242 -9.84 3.38 -12.98
N PRO A 243 -10.14 4.66 -12.71
CA PRO A 243 -11.47 5.17 -12.91
C PRO A 243 -11.93 4.91 -14.35
N VAL A 244 -13.12 4.33 -14.54
CA VAL A 244 -13.75 4.33 -15.87
C VAL A 244 -14.10 5.78 -16.16
N ARG A 245 -13.35 6.42 -17.06
CA ARG A 245 -13.79 7.69 -17.63
C ARG A 245 -15.07 7.37 -18.39
N ALA A 246 -16.21 7.80 -17.87
CA ALA A 246 -17.52 7.49 -18.40
C ALA A 246 -17.57 7.75 -19.91
N ALA A 247 -17.57 6.69 -20.70
CA ALA A 247 -17.95 6.78 -22.10
C ALA A 247 -19.48 6.84 -22.15
N LEU A 248 -19.98 8.05 -22.40
CA LEU A 248 -21.27 8.34 -23.05
C LEU A 248 -22.55 7.90 -22.33
N VAL A 249 -22.98 8.67 -21.33
CA VAL A 249 -24.34 9.25 -21.35
C VAL A 249 -24.26 10.67 -20.77
N ALA A 250 -24.64 11.65 -21.57
CA ALA A 250 -24.76 13.05 -21.17
C ALA A 250 -25.89 13.24 -20.14
N ASP A 251 -25.63 13.92 -19.01
CA ASP A 251 -26.07 15.31 -18.69
C ASP A 251 -25.62 15.70 -17.24
N PRO A 252 -25.68 16.96 -16.75
CA PRO A 252 -24.52 17.79 -16.49
C PRO A 252 -24.44 18.21 -15.00
N ALA A 253 -23.56 17.60 -14.23
CA ALA A 253 -23.09 18.20 -12.98
C ALA A 253 -21.65 17.73 -12.77
N ASP A 254 -20.73 18.64 -13.05
CA ASP A 254 -19.29 18.49 -13.05
C ASP A 254 -18.75 17.66 -11.87
N THR A 255 -18.18 16.49 -12.16
CA THR A 255 -17.44 15.66 -11.18
C THR A 255 -15.94 15.64 -11.47
N SER A 256 -15.42 16.66 -12.14
CA SER A 256 -13.97 16.83 -12.23
C SER A 256 -13.41 17.02 -10.81
N PRO A 257 -12.26 16.42 -10.45
CA PRO A 257 -11.67 16.67 -9.15
C PRO A 257 -11.44 18.17 -8.95
N GLU A 258 -12.10 18.76 -7.96
CA GLU A 258 -11.88 20.17 -7.63
C GLU A 258 -10.51 20.28 -6.96
N LYS A 259 -9.58 20.95 -7.64
CA LYS A 259 -8.22 21.16 -7.16
C LYS A 259 -8.12 22.56 -6.58
N ILE A 260 -7.84 22.63 -5.29
CA ILE A 260 -7.66 23.88 -4.56
C ILE A 260 -6.21 23.98 -4.13
N THR A 261 -5.52 24.99 -4.63
CA THR A 261 -4.10 25.22 -4.32
C THR A 261 -3.94 26.29 -3.27
N PHE A 262 -3.22 25.96 -2.20
CA PHE A 262 -2.81 26.88 -1.15
C PHE A 262 -1.30 27.11 -1.21
N SER A 263 -0.87 28.36 -1.15
CA SER A 263 0.55 28.68 -0.97
C SER A 263 1.04 28.17 0.41
N ALA A 264 2.21 27.52 0.44
CA ALA A 264 2.79 27.05 1.69
C ALA A 264 3.14 28.21 2.64
N ASP A 265 3.50 29.38 2.11
CA ASP A 265 3.85 30.56 2.93
C ASP A 265 2.60 31.17 3.60
N ALA A 266 1.42 30.94 3.01
CA ALA A 266 0.12 31.32 3.59
C ALA A 266 -0.31 30.34 4.69
N LEU A 267 0.03 29.05 4.54
CA LEU A 267 -0.33 28.00 5.49
C LEU A 267 0.65 27.89 6.67
N PHE A 268 1.95 28.08 6.44
CA PHE A 268 3.02 27.75 7.37
C PHE A 268 4.03 28.90 7.52
N ASP A 269 4.77 28.91 8.63
CA ASP A 269 6.02 29.68 8.73
C ASP A 269 7.13 29.02 7.92
N PHE A 270 8.18 29.80 7.61
CA PHE A 270 9.37 29.30 6.94
C PHE A 270 9.93 28.07 7.68
N ASP A 271 10.19 27.01 6.91
CA ASP A 271 10.69 25.71 7.39
C ASP A 271 9.85 25.00 8.46
N LYS A 272 8.59 25.43 8.67
CA LYS A 272 7.67 24.78 9.62
C LYS A 272 6.56 24.02 8.90
N ALA A 273 5.93 23.12 9.66
CA ALA A 273 4.72 22.41 9.29
C ALA A 273 3.54 22.73 10.22
N VAL A 274 3.68 23.72 11.11
CA VAL A 274 2.59 24.17 12.00
C VAL A 274 1.75 25.22 11.28
N LEU A 275 0.43 25.00 11.21
CA LEU A 275 -0.49 25.90 10.52
C LEU A 275 -0.63 27.25 11.23
N LYS A 276 -0.44 28.33 10.48
CA LYS A 276 -0.72 29.72 10.88
C LYS A 276 -2.22 29.93 11.11
N SER A 277 -2.57 30.96 11.89
CA SER A 277 -3.96 31.39 12.08
C SER A 277 -4.68 31.69 10.75
N LYS A 278 -4.00 32.41 9.84
CA LYS A 278 -4.54 32.71 8.50
C LYS A 278 -4.70 31.47 7.63
N GLY A 279 -3.78 30.51 7.74
CA GLY A 279 -3.88 29.22 7.06
C GLY A 279 -5.08 28.41 7.55
N LYS A 280 -5.26 28.36 8.87
CA LYS A 280 -6.44 27.76 9.53
C LYS A 280 -7.75 28.38 9.04
N GLN A 281 -7.85 29.70 8.97
CA GLN A 281 -9.04 30.39 8.41
C GLN A 281 -9.32 30.02 6.94
N SER A 282 -8.26 29.84 6.14
CA SER A 282 -8.43 29.45 4.73
C SER A 282 -8.97 28.02 4.60
N LEU A 283 -8.52 27.12 5.49
CA LEU A 283 -9.02 25.76 5.58
C LEU A 283 -10.43 25.70 6.20
N ASP A 284 -10.78 26.62 7.09
CA ASP A 284 -12.16 26.75 7.61
C ASP A 284 -13.13 27.14 6.50
N ASN A 285 -12.75 28.06 5.62
CA ASN A 285 -13.58 28.41 4.47
C ASN A 285 -13.76 27.21 3.52
N LEU A 286 -12.74 26.36 3.39
CA LEU A 286 -12.85 25.12 2.63
C LEU A 286 -13.82 24.14 3.28
N THR A 287 -13.74 23.92 4.59
CA THR A 287 -14.63 22.98 5.28
C THR A 287 -16.09 23.44 5.24
N ILE A 288 -16.35 24.75 5.30
CA ILE A 288 -17.68 25.32 5.10
C ILE A 288 -18.22 24.99 3.70
N LYS A 289 -17.40 25.16 2.65
CA LYS A 289 -17.80 24.79 1.28
C LYS A 289 -18.11 23.30 1.14
N LEU A 290 -17.37 22.45 1.85
CA LEU A 290 -17.56 21.00 1.85
C LEU A 290 -18.79 20.54 2.63
N GLY A 291 -19.33 21.35 3.54
CA GLY A 291 -20.43 20.97 4.45
C GLY A 291 -21.77 20.62 3.78
N GLY A 292 -21.94 20.91 2.49
CA GLY A 292 -23.12 20.55 1.68
C GLY A 292 -22.83 19.63 0.50
N VAL A 293 -21.57 19.21 0.35
CA VAL A 293 -21.09 18.44 -0.80
C VAL A 293 -20.73 17.03 -0.34
N LYS A 294 -21.29 16.01 -0.98
CA LYS A 294 -20.79 14.64 -0.85
C LYS A 294 -19.54 14.52 -1.70
N TYR A 295 -18.43 14.11 -1.10
CA TYR A 295 -17.18 13.80 -1.80
C TYR A 295 -16.79 12.36 -1.52
N ASP A 296 -16.04 11.75 -2.44
CA ASP A 296 -15.60 10.36 -2.29
C ASP A 296 -14.19 10.29 -1.65
N VAL A 297 -13.30 11.25 -1.97
CA VAL A 297 -11.96 11.34 -1.40
C VAL A 297 -11.37 12.75 -1.48
N ILE A 298 -10.55 13.11 -0.50
CA ILE A 298 -9.73 14.32 -0.44
C ILE A 298 -8.26 13.89 -0.41
N VAL A 299 -7.46 14.35 -1.36
CA VAL A 299 -6.01 14.11 -1.39
C VAL A 299 -5.28 15.42 -1.13
N VAL A 300 -4.50 15.46 -0.05
CA VAL A 300 -3.66 16.59 0.32
C VAL A 300 -2.24 16.31 -0.17
N VAL A 301 -1.81 17.07 -1.18
CA VAL A 301 -0.50 16.91 -1.80
C VAL A 301 0.42 18.06 -1.40
N GLY A 302 1.53 17.76 -0.72
CA GLY A 302 2.54 18.74 -0.36
C GLY A 302 3.63 18.85 -1.41
N TYR A 303 4.08 20.08 -1.70
CA TYR A 303 5.21 20.38 -2.57
C TYR A 303 6.19 21.34 -1.90
N THR A 304 7.46 21.23 -2.30
CA THR A 304 8.53 22.18 -1.95
C THR A 304 9.10 22.79 -3.22
N ASP A 305 9.90 23.83 -3.07
CA ASP A 305 10.82 24.21 -4.14
C ASP A 305 12.04 23.27 -4.16
N ARG A 306 12.93 23.49 -5.12
CA ARG A 306 14.16 22.71 -5.33
C ARG A 306 15.35 23.15 -4.46
N ILE A 307 15.13 23.92 -3.40
CA ILE A 307 16.18 24.33 -2.46
C ILE A 307 16.21 23.35 -1.30
N GLY A 308 17.32 22.61 -1.16
CA GLY A 308 17.48 21.57 -0.13
C GLY A 308 17.89 20.24 -0.75
N SER A 309 18.00 19.19 0.06
CA SER A 309 18.12 17.83 -0.47
C SER A 309 16.75 17.26 -0.82
N GLU A 310 16.71 16.37 -1.81
CA GLU A 310 15.47 15.71 -2.25
C GLU A 310 14.77 14.99 -1.09
N ASP A 311 15.52 14.22 -0.28
CA ASP A 311 14.98 13.52 0.89
C ASP A 311 14.38 14.47 1.92
N TYR A 312 15.06 15.60 2.19
CA TYR A 312 14.57 16.61 3.11
C TYR A 312 13.26 17.22 2.60
N ASN A 313 13.24 17.60 1.33
CA ASN A 313 12.09 18.17 0.64
C ASN A 313 10.90 17.21 0.63
N LYS A 314 11.14 15.92 0.36
CA LYS A 314 10.14 14.86 0.42
C LYS A 314 9.53 14.78 1.82
N GLN A 315 10.33 14.65 2.87
CA GLN A 315 9.82 14.55 4.24
C GLN A 315 9.08 15.82 4.68
N LEU A 316 9.60 17.02 4.34
CA LEU A 316 8.96 18.30 4.67
C LEU A 316 7.58 18.41 4.01
N SER A 317 7.47 18.02 2.74
CA SER A 317 6.20 18.04 2.01
C SER A 317 5.15 17.11 2.65
N VAL A 318 5.56 15.90 3.08
CA VAL A 318 4.69 14.96 3.80
C VAL A 318 4.23 15.53 5.15
N ARG A 319 5.14 16.14 5.94
CA ARG A 319 4.79 16.74 7.23
C ARG A 319 3.77 17.88 7.08
N ARG A 320 3.94 18.73 6.07
CA ARG A 320 3.01 19.85 5.79
C ARG A 320 1.63 19.35 5.36
N ALA A 321 1.58 18.36 4.47
CA ALA A 321 0.31 17.77 4.05
C ALA A 321 -0.40 17.05 5.22
N ASN A 322 0.34 16.36 6.10
CA ASN A 322 -0.21 15.79 7.33
C ASN A 322 -0.79 16.85 8.27
N ALA A 323 -0.16 18.01 8.42
CA ALA A 323 -0.68 19.09 9.26
C ALA A 323 -2.03 19.63 8.74
N VAL A 324 -2.18 19.74 7.42
CA VAL A 324 -3.46 20.10 6.78
C VAL A 324 -4.50 19.00 7.00
N LYS A 325 -4.16 17.73 6.78
CA LYS A 325 -5.05 16.59 7.09
C LYS A 325 -5.55 16.65 8.53
N SER A 326 -4.66 16.72 9.50
CA SER A 326 -5.02 16.77 10.92
C SER A 326 -5.97 17.93 11.24
N TYR A 327 -5.79 19.07 10.58
CA TYR A 327 -6.67 20.21 10.75
C TYR A 327 -8.06 19.99 10.13
N LEU A 328 -8.14 19.50 8.90
CA LEU A 328 -9.41 19.14 8.25
C LEU A 328 -10.20 18.13 9.07
N VAL A 329 -9.52 17.13 9.64
CA VAL A 329 -10.12 16.14 10.53
C VAL A 329 -10.66 16.77 11.80
N SER A 330 -9.90 17.69 12.41
CA SER A 330 -10.38 18.44 13.59
C SER A 330 -11.62 19.28 13.32
N LYS A 331 -11.95 19.54 12.04
CA LYS A 331 -13.13 20.28 11.60
C LYS A 331 -14.31 19.39 11.21
N GLY A 332 -14.19 18.07 11.42
CA GLY A 332 -15.28 17.11 11.24
C GLY A 332 -15.25 16.37 9.90
N ILE A 333 -14.23 16.56 9.07
CA ILE A 333 -14.00 15.69 7.91
C ILE A 333 -13.50 14.33 8.43
N ASP A 334 -14.06 13.23 7.93
CA ASP A 334 -13.61 11.89 8.34
C ASP A 334 -12.13 11.71 7.94
N ALA A 335 -11.29 11.31 8.90
CA ALA A 335 -9.87 11.06 8.69
C ALA A 335 -9.59 9.97 7.64
N ASN A 336 -10.58 9.11 7.38
CA ASN A 336 -10.54 8.06 6.36
C ASN A 336 -10.73 8.59 4.94
N ASP A 337 -11.33 9.77 4.78
CA ASP A 337 -11.60 10.38 3.48
C ASP A 337 -10.47 11.31 3.04
N VAL A 338 -9.47 11.56 3.92
CA VAL A 338 -8.34 12.47 3.66
C VAL A 338 -7.03 11.70 3.55
N PHE A 339 -6.37 11.74 2.40
CA PHE A 339 -5.07 11.14 2.13
C PHE A 339 -3.98 12.20 2.02
N VAL A 340 -2.74 11.77 2.24
CA VAL A 340 -1.56 12.64 2.20
C VAL A 340 -0.57 12.05 1.21
N ASP A 341 -0.09 12.88 0.30
CA ASP A 341 1.07 12.59 -0.54
C ASP A 341 2.05 13.75 -0.44
N GLY A 342 3.33 13.47 -0.23
CA GLY A 342 4.37 14.49 -0.28
C GLY A 342 5.14 14.30 -1.56
N LYS A 343 5.14 15.27 -2.47
CA LYS A 343 5.86 15.17 -3.75
C LYS A 343 7.26 15.77 -3.71
N GLY A 344 7.67 16.37 -2.58
CA GLY A 344 8.93 17.11 -2.51
C GLY A 344 8.97 18.18 -3.59
N GLU A 345 10.08 18.25 -4.32
CA GLU A 345 10.31 19.22 -5.40
C GLU A 345 9.78 18.79 -6.78
N ALA A 346 9.07 17.65 -6.86
CA ALA A 346 8.50 17.18 -8.12
C ALA A 346 7.39 18.10 -8.63
N ASN A 347 7.19 18.11 -9.96
CA ASN A 347 6.17 18.94 -10.63
C ASN A 347 6.24 20.44 -10.25
N PRO A 348 7.38 21.12 -10.49
CA PRO A 348 7.50 22.55 -10.25
C PRO A 348 6.58 23.34 -11.19
N ILE A 349 5.86 24.31 -10.64
CA ILE A 349 5.09 25.31 -11.40
C ILE A 349 6.05 26.23 -12.15
N THR A 350 7.19 26.58 -11.54
CA THR A 350 8.15 27.51 -12.13
C THR A 350 8.97 26.89 -13.26
N GLY A 351 8.93 25.56 -13.45
CA GLY A 351 9.64 24.85 -14.50
C GLY A 351 11.12 25.26 -14.59
N THR A 352 11.50 25.86 -15.71
CA THR A 352 12.85 26.38 -15.99
C THR A 352 12.97 27.90 -15.87
N THR A 353 11.90 28.61 -15.51
CA THR A 353 11.84 30.08 -15.49
C THR A 353 12.75 30.70 -14.43
N CYS A 354 12.87 30.05 -13.26
CA CYS A 354 13.73 30.55 -12.18
C CYS A 354 15.18 30.09 -12.36
N ILE A 355 16.04 31.02 -12.81
CA ILE A 355 17.45 30.77 -13.10
C ILE A 355 18.30 30.84 -11.82
N GLY A 356 19.12 29.81 -11.60
CA GLY A 356 20.04 29.69 -10.46
C GLY A 356 20.00 28.28 -9.88
N LYS A 357 21.10 27.51 -9.99
CA LYS A 357 21.24 26.21 -9.33
C LYS A 357 22.15 26.37 -8.11
N GLY A 358 21.69 25.95 -6.93
CA GLY A 358 22.53 25.82 -5.73
C GLY A 358 22.84 27.09 -4.93
N MET A 359 22.59 28.31 -5.44
CA MET A 359 22.76 29.55 -4.66
C MET A 359 21.42 30.02 -4.07
N GLN A 360 21.32 30.03 -2.73
CA GLN A 360 20.13 30.52 -1.99
C GLN A 360 20.06 32.05 -1.96
N THR A 361 19.91 32.69 -3.13
CA THR A 361 19.71 34.15 -3.19
C THR A 361 18.26 34.51 -2.84
N LYS A 362 18.05 35.69 -2.23
CA LYS A 362 16.69 36.20 -1.94
C LYS A 362 15.82 36.26 -3.20
N ALA A 363 16.42 36.60 -4.35
CA ALA A 363 15.74 36.65 -5.64
C ALA A 363 15.29 35.26 -6.11
N LEU A 364 16.13 34.23 -5.98
CA LEU A 364 15.77 32.86 -6.35
C LEU A 364 14.67 32.30 -5.44
N ILE A 365 14.76 32.51 -4.12
CA ILE A 365 13.76 32.05 -3.15
C ILE A 365 12.39 32.69 -3.44
N ALA A 366 12.38 33.97 -3.80
CA ALA A 366 11.17 34.69 -4.21
C ALA A 366 10.62 34.16 -5.55
N CYS A 367 11.48 33.85 -6.52
CA CYS A 367 11.05 33.29 -7.80
C CYS A 367 10.41 31.91 -7.63
N LEU A 368 10.99 31.04 -6.80
CA LEU A 368 10.51 29.67 -6.54
C LEU A 368 9.28 29.60 -5.62
N GLN A 369 8.77 30.73 -5.13
CA GLN A 369 7.61 30.82 -4.24
C GLN A 369 6.40 29.99 -4.72
N PRO A 370 6.02 29.98 -6.02
CA PRO A 370 4.87 29.20 -6.48
C PRO A 370 5.02 27.69 -6.29
N ASP A 371 6.24 27.15 -6.28
CA ASP A 371 6.47 25.71 -6.12
C ASP A 371 6.17 25.26 -4.69
N ARG A 372 6.39 26.14 -3.70
CA ARG A 372 6.06 25.90 -2.29
C ARG A 372 4.55 26.01 -2.08
N ARG A 373 3.85 24.89 -2.20
CA ARG A 373 2.38 24.83 -2.12
C ARG A 373 1.87 23.55 -1.48
N VAL A 374 0.62 23.59 -1.07
CA VAL A 374 -0.20 22.41 -0.77
C VAL A 374 -1.39 22.43 -1.69
N GLU A 375 -1.64 21.33 -2.38
CA GLU A 375 -2.80 21.13 -3.23
C GLU A 375 -3.77 20.22 -2.51
N ILE A 376 -5.05 20.58 -2.51
CA ILE A 376 -6.12 19.74 -1.98
C ILE A 376 -6.99 19.36 -3.17
N GLU A 377 -6.98 18.08 -3.52
CA GLU A 377 -7.73 17.52 -4.64
C GLU A 377 -8.94 16.77 -4.09
N ILE A 378 -10.13 17.25 -4.43
CA ILE A 378 -11.40 16.70 -3.95
C ILE A 378 -12.06 15.97 -5.10
N ALA A 379 -12.16 14.64 -5.02
CA ALA A 379 -12.75 13.82 -6.07
C ALA A 379 -14.15 13.32 -5.68
N GLY A 380 -15.03 13.22 -6.68
CA GLY A 380 -16.40 12.71 -6.50
C GLY A 380 -17.37 13.70 -5.82
N ALA A 381 -17.03 15.00 -5.82
CA ALA A 381 -17.87 16.07 -5.29
C ALA A 381 -19.22 16.12 -6.02
N ARG A 382 -20.32 16.04 -5.26
CA ARG A 382 -21.71 16.13 -5.73
C ARG A 382 -22.58 16.81 -4.67
N GLU A 383 -23.54 17.63 -5.06
CA GLU A 383 -24.47 18.24 -4.12
C GLU A 383 -25.29 17.16 -3.37
N ALA A 384 -25.48 17.34 -2.07
CA ALA A 384 -26.37 16.48 -1.30
C ALA A 384 -27.83 16.77 -1.68
N LYS A 385 -28.44 15.91 -2.51
CA LYS A 385 -29.90 15.92 -2.72
C LYS A 385 -30.58 15.40 -1.44
N TRP A 386 -31.50 16.20 -0.91
CA TRP A 386 -32.34 15.92 0.27
C TRP A 386 -33.46 14.94 -0.08
#